data_AF-A0A7J8RVP0-F1
#
_entry.id   AF-A0A7J8RVP0-F1
#
_cell.length_a   1.000
_cell.length_b   1.000
_cell.length_c   1.000
_cell.angle_alpha   90.00
_cell.angle_beta   90.00
_cell.angle_gamma   90.00
#
_symmetry.space_group_name_H-M   'P 1'
#
loop_
_entity.id
_entity.type
_entity.pdbx_description
1 polymer ?
#
loop_
_entity_poly.entity_id
_entity_poly.type
_entity_poly.pdbx_seq_one_letter_code
_entity_poly.pdbx_strand_id
1 'polypeptide(L)'
;MANEIPFPLYHKNARKNTIQRALDTTLLFLLISLLFYRLLSLKTHGFVWLLAFLCESWFTFFWFLIVNAKWNPVDIKTYPQSLEPRYCKQTSQRLIMFPELPAVDMFVTTADPVREPPIMTVNTVLSLLAVDYPADKLACYVSDDGCSALTFYSLVESSKFAKLWVRFCKKYKVQVRAPFRYFLEDPISTSAPNLEFKEEWEKIKVRT
;
A
#
# COMPACT_ATOMS: atom_id res chain seq x y z
N MET A 1 -14.54 -31.59 -21.20
CA MET A 1 -13.61 -30.55 -20.75
C MET A 1 -14.45 -29.41 -20.21
N ALA A 2 -14.58 -29.30 -18.90
CA ALA A 2 -15.36 -28.23 -18.29
C ALA A 2 -14.64 -26.91 -18.55
N ASN A 3 -15.32 -25.96 -19.17
CA ASN A 3 -14.87 -24.57 -19.22
C ASN A 3 -14.88 -24.05 -17.77
N GLU A 4 -13.75 -24.12 -17.09
CA GLU A 4 -13.58 -23.44 -15.81
C GLU A 4 -13.77 -21.95 -16.06
N ILE A 5 -14.87 -21.41 -15.53
CA ILE A 5 -15.18 -19.99 -15.62
C ILE A 5 -14.02 -19.25 -14.94
N PRO A 6 -13.26 -18.40 -15.66
CA PRO A 6 -12.09 -17.78 -15.08
C PRO A 6 -12.51 -16.87 -13.93
N PHE A 7 -11.93 -17.08 -12.75
CA PHE A 7 -12.20 -16.28 -11.54
C PHE A 7 -12.19 -14.77 -11.86
N PRO A 8 -13.11 -13.98 -11.29
CA PRO A 8 -13.17 -12.54 -11.52
C PRO A 8 -11.87 -11.87 -11.03
N LEU A 9 -11.44 -10.80 -11.69
CA LEU A 9 -10.20 -10.08 -11.33
C LEU A 9 -10.25 -9.53 -9.89
N TYR A 10 -11.43 -9.10 -9.49
CA TYR A 10 -11.72 -8.70 -8.12
C TYR A 10 -13.15 -9.06 -7.75
N HIS A 11 -13.42 -9.20 -6.46
CA HIS A 11 -14.75 -9.39 -5.91
C HIS A 11 -15.01 -8.39 -4.79
N LYS A 12 -16.14 -7.67 -4.87
CA LYS A 12 -16.60 -6.74 -3.83
C LYS A 12 -17.49 -7.50 -2.85
N ASN A 13 -17.02 -7.67 -1.63
CA ASN A 13 -17.80 -8.26 -0.54
C ASN A 13 -18.36 -7.13 0.34
N ALA A 14 -19.69 -7.00 0.37
CA ALA A 14 -20.32 -6.12 1.35
C ALA A 14 -20.15 -6.73 2.75
N ARG A 15 -19.50 -6.00 3.66
CA ARG A 15 -19.29 -6.48 5.02
C ARG A 15 -20.56 -6.25 5.83
N LYS A 16 -21.14 -7.33 6.35
CA LYS A 16 -22.30 -7.23 7.25
C LYS A 16 -21.83 -6.66 8.59
N ASN A 17 -22.27 -5.44 8.90
CA ASN A 17 -21.88 -4.73 10.11
C ASN A 17 -23.10 -4.37 11.00
N THR A 18 -24.02 -5.33 11.19
CA THR A 18 -25.31 -5.09 11.85
C THR A 18 -25.17 -4.59 13.28
N ILE A 19 -24.23 -5.16 14.04
CA ILE A 19 -23.99 -4.76 15.45
C ILE A 19 -23.48 -3.33 15.52
N GLN A 20 -22.46 -2.98 14.73
CA GLN A 20 -21.93 -1.62 14.71
C GLN A 20 -23.00 -0.62 14.26
N ARG A 21 -23.80 -0.96 13.23
CA ARG A 21 -24.89 -0.10 12.77
C ARG A 21 -25.93 0.13 13.86
N ALA A 22 -26.28 -0.91 14.63
CA ALA A 22 -27.18 -0.77 15.77
C ALA A 22 -26.58 0.17 16.83
N LEU A 23 -25.30 -0.02 17.20
CA LEU A 23 -24.60 0.84 18.16
C LEU A 23 -24.51 2.29 17.68
N ASP A 24 -24.21 2.53 16.41
CA ASP A 24 -24.14 3.87 15.85
C ASP A 24 -25.54 4.52 15.85
N THR A 25 -26.60 3.78 15.50
CA THR A 25 -27.97 4.32 15.56
C THR A 25 -28.43 4.64 16.97
N THR A 26 -28.07 3.81 17.96
CA THR A 26 -28.42 4.08 19.36
C THR A 26 -27.65 5.28 19.89
N LEU A 27 -26.37 5.43 19.53
CA LEU A 27 -25.59 6.61 19.91
C LEU A 27 -26.17 7.89 19.28
N LEU A 28 -26.55 7.85 17.99
CA LEU A 28 -27.19 8.98 17.33
C LEU A 28 -28.49 9.39 18.05
N PHE A 29 -29.31 8.41 18.41
CA PHE A 29 -30.54 8.66 19.16
C PHE A 29 -30.26 9.32 20.52
N LEU A 30 -29.24 8.86 21.26
CA LEU A 30 -28.84 9.46 22.52
C LEU A 30 -28.34 10.91 22.34
N LEU A 31 -27.55 11.18 21.31
CA LEU A 31 -27.08 12.54 20.99
C LEU A 31 -28.24 13.48 20.65
N ILE A 32 -29.20 13.03 19.84
CA ILE A 32 -30.39 13.82 19.51
C ILE A 32 -31.24 14.08 20.76
N SER A 33 -31.41 13.07 21.61
CA SER A 33 -32.13 13.21 22.89
C SER A 33 -31.46 14.23 23.82
N LEU A 34 -30.12 14.21 23.91
CA LEU A 34 -29.35 15.17 24.67
C LEU A 34 -29.54 16.60 24.14
N LEU A 35 -29.45 16.79 22.82
CA LEU A 35 -29.69 18.09 22.18
C LEU A 35 -31.11 18.60 22.41
N PHE A 36 -32.09 17.70 22.39
CA PHE A 36 -33.48 18.04 22.67
C PHE A 36 -33.68 18.46 24.14
N TYR A 37 -33.08 17.72 25.08
CA TYR A 37 -33.09 18.09 26.49
C TYR A 37 -32.45 19.46 26.74
N ARG A 38 -31.29 19.73 26.10
CA ARG A 38 -30.61 21.03 26.14
C ARG A 38 -31.51 22.16 25.64
N LEU A 39 -32.22 21.93 24.54
CA LEU A 39 -33.13 22.90 23.95
C LEU A 39 -34.30 23.23 24.88
N LEU A 40 -34.89 22.22 25.53
CA LEU A 40 -35.97 22.41 26.50
C LEU A 40 -35.50 23.11 27.78
N SER A 41 -34.30 22.81 28.24
CA SER A 41 -33.68 23.36 29.45
C SER A 41 -33.05 24.75 29.24
N LEU A 42 -33.03 25.24 28.00
CA LEU A 42 -32.38 26.49 27.62
C LEU A 42 -32.96 27.72 28.36
N LYS A 43 -34.28 27.74 28.59
CA LYS A 43 -34.96 28.84 29.28
C LYS A 43 -34.54 28.97 30.75
N THR A 44 -34.08 27.89 31.37
CA THR A 44 -33.83 27.81 32.81
C THR A 44 -32.40 28.17 33.21
N HIS A 45 -31.42 28.00 32.30
CA HIS A 45 -29.99 28.07 32.63
C HIS A 45 -29.16 29.06 31.78
N GLY A 46 -29.78 29.77 30.83
CA GLY A 46 -29.17 30.94 30.16
C GLY A 46 -28.05 30.63 29.15
N PHE A 47 -27.08 31.54 29.04
CA PHE A 47 -26.08 31.59 27.95
C PHE A 47 -25.11 30.40 27.91
N VAL A 48 -24.70 29.87 29.07
CA VAL A 48 -23.79 28.71 29.14
C VAL A 48 -24.40 27.48 28.49
N TRP A 49 -25.72 27.28 28.63
CA TRP A 49 -26.45 26.22 27.93
C TRP A 49 -26.58 26.44 26.43
N LEU A 50 -26.69 27.68 25.98
CA LEU A 50 -26.67 27.98 24.54
C LEU A 50 -25.33 27.61 23.92
N LEU A 51 -24.22 27.99 24.57
CA LEU A 51 -22.89 27.68 24.06
C LEU A 51 -22.61 26.16 24.03
N ALA A 52 -22.99 25.45 25.11
CA ALA A 52 -22.88 23.99 25.15
C ALA A 52 -23.73 23.33 24.05
N PHE A 53 -24.96 23.79 23.84
CA PHE A 53 -25.84 23.29 22.78
C PHE A 53 -25.24 23.49 21.38
N LEU A 54 -24.66 24.65 21.09
CA LEU A 54 -24.01 24.91 19.79
C LEU A 54 -22.80 23.98 19.56
N CYS A 55 -21.97 23.78 20.59
CA CYS A 55 -20.82 22.89 20.52
C CYS A 55 -21.24 21.42 20.32
N GLU A 56 -22.20 20.94 21.10
CA GLU A 56 -22.73 19.57 21.02
C GLU A 56 -23.46 19.33 19.69
N SER A 57 -24.16 20.35 19.15
CA SER A 57 -24.85 20.27 17.85
C SER A 57 -23.84 20.14 16.72
N TRP A 58 -22.78 20.96 16.74
CA TRP A 58 -21.68 20.87 15.79
C TRP A 58 -21.02 19.48 15.86
N PHE A 59 -20.64 19.04 17.06
CA PHE A 59 -20.07 17.70 17.26
C PHE A 59 -20.99 16.59 16.72
N THR A 60 -22.28 16.62 17.04
CA THR A 60 -23.27 15.64 16.58
C THR A 60 -23.38 15.62 15.06
N PHE A 61 -23.33 16.79 14.41
CA PHE A 61 -23.33 16.91 12.96
C PHE A 61 -22.09 16.28 12.32
N PHE A 62 -20.88 16.60 12.82
CA PHE A 62 -19.65 15.97 12.32
C PHE A 62 -19.65 14.46 12.53
N TRP A 63 -20.10 14.01 13.70
CA TRP A 63 -20.21 12.60 14.01
C TRP A 63 -21.17 11.88 13.05
N PHE A 64 -22.34 12.47 12.75
CA PHE A 64 -23.28 11.94 11.78
C PHE A 64 -22.70 11.81 10.37
N LEU A 65 -21.91 12.80 9.91
CA LEU A 65 -21.21 12.73 8.63
C LEU A 65 -20.19 11.58 8.59
N ILE A 66 -19.43 11.40 9.67
CA ILE A 66 -18.44 10.31 9.79
C ILE A 66 -19.13 8.94 9.74
N VAL A 67 -20.26 8.79 10.44
CA VAL A 67 -21.03 7.53 10.46
C VAL A 67 -21.64 7.24 9.09
N ASN A 68 -22.17 8.25 8.39
CA ASN A 68 -22.65 8.10 7.02
C ASN A 68 -21.56 7.59 6.08
N ALA A 69 -20.34 8.15 6.16
CA ALA A 69 -19.21 7.70 5.36
C ALA A 69 -18.81 6.23 5.65
N LYS A 70 -19.06 5.74 6.86
CA LYS A 70 -18.73 4.37 7.31
C LYS A 70 -19.90 3.39 7.22
N TRP A 71 -21.07 3.82 6.76
CA TRP A 71 -22.31 3.05 6.87
C TRP A 71 -22.30 1.75 6.05
N ASN A 72 -21.62 1.75 4.90
CA ASN A 72 -21.56 0.60 3.99
C ASN A 72 -20.10 0.20 3.68
N PRO A 73 -19.42 -0.51 4.61
CA PRO A 73 -18.07 -0.99 4.36
C PRO A 73 -18.07 -2.10 3.27
N VAL A 74 -17.18 -1.95 2.30
CA VAL A 74 -16.98 -2.92 1.21
C VAL A 74 -15.54 -3.39 1.22
N ASP A 75 -15.36 -4.71 1.34
CA ASP A 75 -14.06 -5.36 1.26
C ASP A 75 -13.81 -5.79 -0.19
N ILE A 76 -12.70 -5.34 -0.79
CA ILE A 76 -12.31 -5.71 -2.15
C ILE A 76 -11.25 -6.81 -2.07
N LYS A 77 -11.58 -8.01 -2.56
CA LYS A 77 -10.62 -9.10 -2.72
C LYS A 77 -10.13 -9.12 -4.17
N THR A 78 -8.82 -9.08 -4.38
CA THR A 78 -8.19 -9.11 -5.71
C THR A 78 -7.55 -10.47 -5.96
N TYR A 79 -7.59 -10.96 -7.20
CA TYR A 79 -7.02 -12.25 -7.61
C TYR A 79 -5.98 -12.06 -8.72
N PRO A 80 -4.73 -11.67 -8.40
CA PRO A 80 -3.69 -11.44 -9.40
C PRO A 80 -3.37 -12.70 -10.23
N GLN A 81 -3.48 -13.89 -9.63
CA GLN A 81 -3.25 -15.17 -10.31
C GLN A 81 -4.18 -15.39 -11.50
N SER A 82 -5.37 -14.77 -11.49
CA SER A 82 -6.32 -14.84 -12.61
C SER A 82 -5.88 -14.00 -13.82
N LEU A 83 -4.88 -13.12 -13.66
CA LEU A 83 -4.27 -12.36 -14.76
C LEU A 83 -3.29 -13.23 -15.55
N GLU A 84 -2.53 -14.12 -14.88
CA GLU A 84 -1.48 -14.92 -15.51
C GLU A 84 -1.98 -15.73 -16.74
N PRO A 85 -3.02 -16.58 -16.65
CA PRO A 85 -3.50 -17.33 -17.82
C PRO A 85 -4.23 -16.45 -18.86
N ARG A 86 -4.72 -15.26 -18.47
CA ARG A 86 -5.36 -14.30 -19.40
C ARG A 86 -4.33 -13.55 -20.24
N TYR A 87 -3.13 -13.33 -19.71
CA TYR A 87 -2.06 -12.52 -20.33
C TYR A 87 -0.78 -13.30 -20.69
N CYS A 88 -0.64 -14.57 -20.27
CA CYS A 88 0.44 -15.47 -20.66
C CYS A 88 -0.15 -16.71 -21.34
N LYS A 89 -0.27 -16.70 -22.68
CA LYS A 89 -0.48 -17.94 -23.45
C LYS A 89 0.85 -18.50 -23.91
N GLN A 90 1.13 -19.74 -23.55
CA GLN A 90 2.28 -20.49 -24.04
C GLN A 90 2.05 -20.85 -25.52
N THR A 91 2.86 -20.31 -26.42
CA THR A 91 2.97 -20.81 -27.81
C THR A 91 4.36 -21.41 -28.00
N SER A 92 4.45 -22.55 -28.69
CA SER A 92 5.57 -23.51 -28.74
C SER A 92 7.00 -23.00 -29.01
N GLN A 93 7.23 -21.70 -29.27
CA GLN A 93 8.59 -21.20 -29.58
C GLN A 93 8.96 -19.84 -28.95
N ARG A 94 8.11 -19.24 -28.10
CA ARG A 94 8.47 -18.06 -27.27
C ARG A 94 7.36 -17.80 -26.25
N LEU A 95 7.73 -17.43 -25.01
CA LEU A 95 6.79 -16.88 -24.04
C LEU A 95 6.43 -15.45 -24.50
N ILE A 96 5.33 -15.34 -25.25
CA ILE A 96 4.80 -14.05 -25.69
C ILE A 96 3.84 -13.59 -24.59
N MET A 97 4.28 -12.67 -23.74
CA MET A 97 3.42 -11.94 -22.83
C MET A 97 2.51 -11.03 -23.69
N PHE A 98 1.19 -11.12 -23.54
CA PHE A 98 0.29 -10.26 -24.31
C PHE A 98 0.58 -8.77 -24.01
N PRO A 99 0.45 -7.87 -25.01
CA PRO A 99 0.88 -6.47 -24.94
C PRO A 99 0.01 -5.55 -24.05
N GLU A 100 -0.97 -6.04 -23.30
CA GLU A 100 -2.03 -5.21 -22.70
C GLU A 100 -1.79 -4.72 -21.26
N LEU A 101 -0.67 -5.05 -20.62
CA LEU A 101 -0.32 -4.39 -19.35
C LEU A 101 -0.03 -2.90 -19.62
N PRO A 102 -0.63 -1.94 -18.88
CA PRO A 102 -0.36 -0.53 -19.07
C PRO A 102 1.08 -0.19 -18.67
N ALA A 103 1.65 0.88 -19.22
CA ALA A 103 2.88 1.43 -18.65
C ALA A 103 2.58 1.99 -17.24
N VAL A 104 3.50 1.78 -16.30
CA VAL A 104 3.42 2.25 -14.92
C VAL A 104 4.63 3.10 -14.59
N ASP A 105 4.36 4.37 -14.27
CA ASP A 105 5.34 5.32 -13.79
C ASP A 105 5.26 5.41 -12.26
N MET A 106 6.38 5.13 -11.59
CA MET A 106 6.50 5.22 -10.15
C MET A 106 7.26 6.50 -9.78
N PHE A 107 6.70 7.30 -8.90
CA PHE A 107 7.31 8.54 -8.44
C PHE A 107 7.80 8.38 -7.01
N VAL A 108 9.08 8.70 -6.79
CA VAL A 108 9.70 8.79 -5.47
C VAL A 108 10.06 10.26 -5.26
N THR A 109 9.58 10.85 -4.17
CA THR A 109 9.91 12.22 -3.79
C THR A 109 10.77 12.18 -2.54
N THR A 110 11.73 13.10 -2.45
CA THR A 110 12.53 13.29 -1.24
C THR A 110 12.78 14.78 -1.01
N ALA A 111 12.71 15.19 0.25
CA ALA A 111 12.73 16.60 0.62
C ALA A 111 14.11 17.12 1.02
N ASP A 112 14.83 16.40 1.88
CA ASP A 112 16.11 16.84 2.42
C ASP A 112 16.92 15.63 2.94
N PRO A 113 18.22 15.49 2.59
CA PRO A 113 19.05 14.36 2.99
C PRO A 113 19.29 14.24 4.51
N VAL A 114 19.05 15.29 5.30
CA VAL A 114 19.21 15.23 6.76
C VAL A 114 17.98 14.60 7.41
N ARG A 115 16.78 14.98 6.96
CA ARG A 115 15.51 14.39 7.44
C ARG A 115 15.20 13.04 6.80
N GLU A 116 15.58 12.87 5.55
CA GLU A 116 15.36 11.67 4.75
C GLU A 116 16.70 11.16 4.23
N PRO A 117 17.42 10.34 5.02
CA PRO A 117 18.73 9.84 4.65
C PRO A 117 18.70 9.16 3.28
N PRO A 118 19.63 9.47 2.35
CA PRO A 118 19.57 8.94 0.98
C PRO A 118 19.56 7.42 0.86
N ILE A 119 20.07 6.71 1.86
CA ILE A 119 19.97 5.25 1.95
C ILE A 119 18.51 4.76 1.98
N MET A 120 17.58 5.49 2.61
CA MET A 120 16.15 5.15 2.63
C MET A 120 15.50 5.35 1.26
N THR A 121 15.83 6.46 0.60
CA THR A 121 15.37 6.77 -0.76
C THR A 121 15.85 5.71 -1.75
N VAL A 122 17.14 5.36 -1.68
CA VAL A 122 17.76 4.30 -2.48
C VAL A 122 17.08 2.95 -2.27
N ASN A 123 16.82 2.55 -1.02
CA ASN A 123 16.16 1.27 -0.73
C ASN A 123 14.75 1.21 -1.33
N THR A 124 14.02 2.32 -1.27
CA THR A 124 12.71 2.45 -1.91
C THR A 124 12.84 2.30 -3.44
N VAL A 125 13.77 3.02 -4.07
CA VAL A 125 14.02 2.92 -5.51
C VAL A 125 14.40 1.49 -5.93
N LEU A 126 15.31 0.84 -5.20
CA LEU A 126 15.72 -0.55 -5.48
C LEU A 126 14.57 -1.54 -5.33
N SER A 127 13.71 -1.34 -4.32
CA SER A 127 12.51 -2.16 -4.13
C SER A 127 11.52 -2.01 -5.28
N LEU A 128 11.31 -0.78 -5.77
CA LEU A 128 10.43 -0.47 -6.88
C LEU A 128 10.94 -1.05 -8.21
N LEU A 129 12.25 -0.92 -8.48
CA LEU A 129 12.87 -1.50 -9.68
C LEU A 129 12.83 -3.04 -9.71
N ALA A 130 12.71 -3.67 -8.55
CA ALA A 130 12.65 -5.13 -8.40
C ALA A 130 11.21 -5.69 -8.45
N VAL A 131 10.18 -4.86 -8.63
CA VAL A 131 8.78 -5.31 -8.74
C VAL A 131 8.60 -6.31 -9.89
N ASP A 132 7.67 -7.24 -9.69
CA ASP A 132 7.31 -8.24 -10.70
C ASP A 132 6.43 -7.62 -11.80
N TYR A 133 7.07 -6.83 -12.67
CA TYR A 133 6.47 -6.18 -13.82
C TYR A 133 7.41 -6.23 -15.04
N PRO A 134 6.89 -6.18 -16.28
CA PRO A 134 7.70 -6.06 -17.48
C PRO A 134 8.58 -4.81 -17.44
N ALA A 135 9.88 -5.00 -17.70
CA ALA A 135 10.86 -3.92 -17.57
C ALA A 135 10.68 -2.81 -18.62
N ASP A 136 10.09 -3.13 -19.77
CA ASP A 136 9.74 -2.19 -20.84
C ASP A 136 8.52 -1.33 -20.52
N LYS A 137 7.79 -1.65 -19.44
CA LYS A 137 6.55 -0.97 -19.02
C LYS A 137 6.64 -0.34 -17.63
N LEU A 138 7.81 -0.38 -17.01
CA LEU A 138 8.03 0.13 -15.67
C LEU A 138 9.07 1.24 -15.73
N ALA A 139 8.71 2.44 -15.30
CA ALA A 139 9.64 3.54 -15.13
C ALA A 139 9.60 4.06 -13.69
N CYS A 140 10.74 4.50 -13.18
CA CYS A 140 10.89 5.04 -11.83
C CYS A 140 11.52 6.43 -11.93
N TYR A 141 10.83 7.44 -11.40
CA TYR A 141 11.26 8.83 -11.39
C TYR A 141 11.53 9.24 -9.96
N VAL A 142 12.65 9.92 -9.73
CA VAL A 142 13.01 10.46 -8.42
C VAL A 142 13.05 11.97 -8.50
N SER A 143 12.27 12.64 -7.66
CA SER A 143 12.27 14.09 -7.47
C SER A 143 12.93 14.40 -6.13
N ASP A 144 13.96 15.22 -6.14
CA ASP A 144 14.68 15.67 -4.93
C ASP A 144 14.49 17.18 -4.77
N ASP A 145 13.62 17.59 -3.85
CA ASP A 145 13.34 18.99 -3.58
C ASP A 145 14.53 19.67 -2.88
N GLY A 146 15.39 18.89 -2.21
CA GLY A 146 16.58 19.36 -1.53
C GLY A 146 17.78 19.58 -2.45
N CYS A 147 17.68 19.19 -3.73
CA CYS A 147 18.74 19.30 -4.73
C CYS A 147 20.09 18.79 -4.21
N SER A 148 20.08 17.69 -3.46
CA SER A 148 21.25 17.21 -2.72
C SER A 148 22.18 16.41 -3.62
N ALA A 149 23.43 16.86 -3.72
CA ALA A 149 24.49 16.08 -4.38
C ALA A 149 24.64 14.68 -3.75
N LEU A 150 24.44 14.55 -2.42
CA LEU A 150 24.56 13.27 -1.73
C LEU A 150 23.46 12.28 -2.16
N THR A 151 22.23 12.76 -2.35
CA THR A 151 21.12 11.97 -2.89
C THR A 151 21.42 11.54 -4.32
N PHE A 152 21.89 12.47 -5.15
CA PHE A 152 22.28 12.18 -6.53
C PHE A 152 23.37 11.08 -6.62
N TYR A 153 24.48 11.25 -5.89
CA TYR A 153 25.55 10.25 -5.89
C TYR A 153 25.08 8.88 -5.37
N SER A 154 24.25 8.89 -4.32
CA SER A 154 23.67 7.65 -3.78
C SER A 154 22.83 6.91 -4.84
N LEU A 155 22.01 7.63 -5.61
CA LEU A 155 21.22 7.04 -6.69
C LEU A 155 22.08 6.52 -7.85
N VAL A 156 23.15 7.24 -8.20
CA VAL A 156 24.10 6.80 -9.24
C VAL A 156 24.78 5.48 -8.85
N GLU A 157 25.31 5.37 -7.63
CA GLU A 157 25.91 4.12 -7.16
C GLU A 157 24.88 2.99 -7.05
N SER A 158 23.69 3.32 -6.57
CA SER A 158 22.59 2.35 -6.45
C SER A 158 22.10 1.83 -7.79
N SER A 159 22.18 2.62 -8.86
CA SER A 159 21.85 2.17 -10.22
C SER A 159 22.77 1.03 -10.71
N LYS A 160 24.03 1.02 -10.26
CA LYS A 160 24.99 -0.06 -10.56
C LYS A 160 24.61 -1.32 -9.79
N PHE A 161 24.29 -1.17 -8.50
CA PHE A 161 23.85 -2.26 -7.64
C PHE A 161 22.52 -2.85 -8.09
N ALA A 162 21.58 -2.03 -8.56
CA ALA A 162 20.26 -2.44 -9.05
C ALA A 162 20.35 -3.53 -10.12
N LYS A 163 21.36 -3.49 -11.00
CA LYS A 163 21.57 -4.51 -12.04
C LYS A 163 21.76 -5.91 -11.46
N LEU A 164 22.35 -6.02 -10.27
CA LEU A 164 22.56 -7.27 -9.55
C LEU A 164 21.32 -7.62 -8.73
N TRP A 165 20.85 -6.66 -7.92
CA TRP A 165 19.73 -6.83 -7.00
C TRP A 165 18.43 -7.24 -7.71
N VAL A 166 18.05 -6.52 -8.77
CA VAL A 166 16.80 -6.81 -9.52
C VAL A 166 16.83 -8.22 -10.12
N ARG A 167 17.97 -8.66 -10.64
CA ARG A 167 18.13 -10.02 -11.18
C ARG A 167 17.99 -11.08 -10.08
N PHE A 168 18.62 -10.85 -8.94
CA PHE A 168 18.52 -11.73 -7.77
C PHE A 168 17.08 -11.84 -7.26
N CYS A 169 16.40 -10.71 -7.08
CA CYS A 169 15.00 -10.70 -6.64
C CYS A 169 14.08 -11.47 -7.58
N LYS A 170 14.25 -11.31 -8.90
CA LYS A 170 13.47 -12.02 -9.91
C LYS A 170 13.80 -13.51 -9.97
N LYS A 171 15.08 -13.88 -9.89
CA LYS A 171 15.56 -15.28 -9.92
C LYS A 171 15.00 -16.09 -8.74
N TYR A 172 15.03 -15.52 -7.54
CA TYR A 172 14.64 -16.22 -6.31
C TYR A 172 13.26 -15.82 -5.76
N LYS A 173 12.47 -15.06 -6.53
CA LYS A 173 11.12 -14.59 -6.15
C LYS A 173 11.09 -13.96 -4.76
N VAL A 174 12.07 -13.10 -4.47
CA VAL A 174 12.21 -12.42 -3.17
C VAL A 174 10.97 -11.58 -2.88
N GLN A 175 10.33 -11.81 -1.72
CA GLN A 175 9.13 -11.08 -1.32
C GLN A 175 9.45 -9.67 -0.80
N VAL A 176 10.46 -9.55 0.06
CA VAL A 176 10.92 -8.27 0.60
C VAL A 176 12.00 -7.70 -0.31
N ARG A 177 11.63 -6.76 -1.17
CA ARG A 177 12.50 -6.25 -2.23
C ARG A 177 13.35 -5.04 -1.85
N ALA A 178 13.18 -4.51 -0.64
CA ALA A 178 14.06 -3.49 -0.09
C ALA A 178 15.29 -4.19 0.53
N PRO A 179 16.52 -3.99 0.00
CA PRO A 179 17.72 -4.69 0.46
C PRO A 179 17.95 -4.56 1.97
N PHE A 180 17.87 -3.33 2.51
CA PHE A 180 18.06 -3.08 3.93
C PHE A 180 17.10 -3.90 4.79
N ARG A 181 15.83 -4.03 4.39
CA ARG A 181 14.87 -4.84 5.14
C ARG A 181 15.09 -6.34 4.94
N TYR A 182 15.42 -6.76 3.72
CA TYR A 182 15.65 -8.16 3.38
C TYR A 182 16.81 -8.78 4.17
N PHE A 183 17.93 -8.05 4.30
CA PHE A 183 19.13 -8.56 4.99
C PHE A 183 19.11 -8.41 6.52
N LEU A 184 18.08 -7.76 7.09
CA LEU A 184 17.87 -7.72 8.54
C LEU A 184 17.30 -9.03 9.10
N GLU A 185 16.65 -9.84 8.27
CA GLU A 185 16.08 -11.12 8.67
C GLU A 185 17.05 -12.26 8.33
N ASP A 186 17.30 -13.17 9.28
CA ASP A 186 18.18 -14.30 9.05
C ASP A 186 17.58 -15.28 8.02
N PRO A 187 18.37 -15.76 7.04
CA PRO A 187 17.89 -16.64 5.96
C PRO A 187 17.43 -18.03 6.44
N ILE A 188 17.56 -18.35 7.73
CA ILE A 188 17.41 -19.69 8.31
C ILE A 188 15.93 -20.11 8.45
N SER A 189 14.97 -19.17 8.33
CA SER A 189 13.54 -19.47 8.50
C SER A 189 12.87 -20.07 7.26
N THR A 190 13.51 -20.02 6.08
CA THR A 190 12.87 -20.40 4.81
C THR A 190 13.67 -21.50 4.12
N SER A 191 13.17 -22.75 4.21
CA SER A 191 13.54 -23.95 3.41
C SER A 191 14.96 -24.00 2.82
N ALA A 192 15.83 -24.84 3.39
CA ALA A 192 17.21 -25.14 2.99
C ALA A 192 17.61 -24.64 1.58
N PRO A 193 18.28 -23.47 1.46
CA PRO A 193 18.60 -22.91 0.16
C PRO A 193 19.70 -23.71 -0.55
N ASN A 194 19.57 -23.87 -1.87
CA ASN A 194 20.62 -24.42 -2.75
C ASN A 194 21.96 -23.69 -2.53
N LEU A 195 23.09 -24.41 -2.65
CA LEU A 195 24.44 -23.85 -2.45
C LEU A 195 24.67 -22.58 -3.31
N GLU A 196 24.20 -22.60 -4.56
CA GLU A 196 24.25 -21.46 -5.49
C GLU A 196 23.54 -20.21 -4.93
N PHE A 197 22.38 -20.37 -4.29
CA PHE A 197 21.68 -19.25 -3.65
C PHE A 197 22.51 -18.67 -2.51
N LYS A 198 23.12 -19.52 -1.68
CA LYS A 198 23.93 -19.05 -0.54
C LYS A 198 25.12 -18.24 -1.03
N GLU A 199 25.82 -18.70 -2.07
CA GLU A 199 26.93 -17.96 -2.65
C GLU A 199 26.51 -16.63 -3.28
N GLU A 200 25.40 -16.58 -4.03
CA GLU A 200 24.89 -15.33 -4.60
C GLU A 200 24.40 -14.37 -3.51
N TRP A 201 23.74 -14.87 -2.47
CA TRP A 201 23.26 -14.09 -1.34
C TRP A 201 24.41 -13.42 -0.59
N GLU A 202 25.48 -14.15 -0.26
CA GLU A 202 26.66 -13.58 0.41
C GLU A 202 27.33 -12.51 -0.46
N LYS A 203 27.48 -12.78 -1.77
CA LYS A 203 28.05 -11.82 -2.72
C LYS A 203 27.24 -10.52 -2.81
N ILE A 204 25.92 -10.60 -2.71
CA ILE A 204 25.04 -9.42 -2.76
C ILE A 204 25.03 -8.69 -1.43
N LYS A 205 25.01 -9.41 -0.31
CA LYS A 205 25.03 -8.84 1.04
C LYS A 205 26.26 -7.98 1.27
N VAL A 206 27.44 -8.42 0.82
CA VAL A 206 28.70 -7.65 0.91
C VAL A 206 28.66 -6.36 0.08
N ARG A 207 27.81 -6.30 -0.95
CA ARG A 207 27.68 -5.16 -1.87
C ARG A 207 26.51 -4.23 -1.53
N THR A 208 25.75 -4.54 -0.50
CA THR A 208 24.58 -3.77 -0.02
C THR A 208 25.03 -2.82 1.09
#